data_AF-A0A2M8NRF9-F1
#
_entry.id   AF-A0A2M8NRF9-F1
#
_cell.length_a   1.000
_cell.length_b   1.000
_cell.length_c   1.000
_cell.angle_alpha   90.00
_cell.angle_beta   90.00
_cell.angle_gamma   90.00
#
_symmetry.space_group_name_H-M   'P 1'
#
loop_
_entity.id
_entity.type
_entity.pdbx_description
1 polymer ?
#
loop_
_entity_poly.entity_id
_entity_poly.type
_entity_poly.pdbx_seq_one_letter_code
_entity_poly.pdbx_strand_id
1 'polypeptide(L)'
;MTGYSTESRFYALYIGSDASKVADALRAEGGWVYHADALMPALGMYITYMPQIVIIDTCAPYAEDVYQHLRSVDAHPIILLTTPDSFRPTRVPGVYWLDRKASAADLRAFVCHLSLGHSPCTPSEYLDEALVSAN
;
A
#
# COMPACT_ATOMS: atom_id res chain seq x y z
N MET A 1 0.51 -27.15 -25.65
CA MET A 1 0.79 -25.69 -25.64
C MET A 1 -0.31 -25.02 -24.85
N THR A 2 -0.14 -24.92 -23.54
CA THR A 2 -1.07 -24.24 -22.63
C THR A 2 -0.65 -22.77 -22.53
N GLY A 3 -1.57 -21.87 -22.86
CA GLY A 3 -1.32 -20.44 -22.93
C GLY A 3 -1.04 -19.85 -21.55
N TYR A 4 0.10 -19.17 -21.41
CA TYR A 4 0.36 -18.26 -20.32
C TYR A 4 -0.36 -16.95 -20.61
N SER A 5 -1.62 -16.84 -20.20
CA SER A 5 -2.18 -15.51 -19.93
C SER A 5 -1.75 -15.15 -18.51
N THR A 6 -0.52 -14.63 -18.38
CA THR A 6 -0.02 -13.98 -17.17
C THR A 6 -0.50 -12.53 -17.14
N GLU A 7 -1.80 -12.31 -17.32
CA GLU A 7 -2.36 -10.97 -17.12
C GLU A 7 -2.51 -10.74 -15.61
N SER A 8 -1.75 -9.77 -15.10
CA SER A 8 -1.87 -9.35 -13.71
C SER A 8 -3.23 -8.69 -13.52
N ARG A 9 -3.96 -9.08 -12.47
CA ARG A 9 -5.29 -8.54 -12.17
C ARG A 9 -5.25 -7.07 -11.79
N PHE A 10 -4.14 -6.65 -11.19
CA PHE A 10 -3.85 -5.26 -10.85
C PHE A 10 -2.34 -5.04 -10.75
N TYR A 11 -1.95 -3.78 -10.85
CA TYR A 11 -0.61 -3.27 -10.64
C TYR A 11 -0.58 -2.43 -9.37
N ALA A 12 0.44 -2.65 -8.54
CA ALA A 12 0.74 -1.82 -7.39
C ALA A 12 2.13 -1.21 -7.53
N LEU A 13 2.31 -0.01 -7.02
CA LEU A 13 3.62 0.62 -6.85
C LEU A 13 3.98 0.61 -5.37
N TYR A 14 5.05 -0.06 -5.02
CA TYR A 14 5.64 -0.03 -3.68
C TYR A 14 6.84 0.90 -3.63
N ILE A 15 6.86 1.76 -2.62
CA ILE A 15 7.90 2.74 -2.34
C ILE A 15 8.49 2.42 -0.98
N GLY A 16 9.73 1.94 -0.93
CA GLY A 16 10.38 1.55 0.33
C GLY A 16 11.47 0.51 0.12
N SER A 17 11.97 -0.08 1.21
CA SER A 17 13.10 -1.03 1.16
C SER A 17 12.68 -2.51 1.09
N ASP A 18 11.48 -2.86 1.55
CA ASP A 18 11.06 -4.27 1.73
C ASP A 18 10.09 -4.73 0.63
N ALA A 19 10.58 -4.72 -0.61
CA ALA A 19 9.76 -5.01 -1.78
C ALA A 19 9.36 -6.48 -1.89
N SER A 20 10.19 -7.41 -1.41
CA SER A 20 9.92 -8.85 -1.49
C SER A 20 8.69 -9.23 -0.68
N LYS A 21 8.59 -8.76 0.57
CA LYS A 21 7.42 -9.00 1.43
C LYS A 21 6.12 -8.51 0.78
N VAL A 22 6.14 -7.32 0.18
CA VAL A 22 4.97 -6.74 -0.49
C VAL A 22 4.65 -7.48 -1.78
N ALA A 23 5.66 -7.80 -2.58
CA ALA A 23 5.48 -8.55 -3.82
C ALA A 23 4.89 -9.94 -3.57
N ASP A 24 5.36 -10.66 -2.56
CA ASP A 24 4.85 -11.99 -2.21
C ASP A 24 3.40 -11.92 -1.69
N ALA A 25 3.07 -10.91 -0.89
CA ALA A 25 1.71 -10.69 -0.41
C ALA A 25 0.72 -10.44 -1.56
N LEU A 26 1.12 -9.67 -2.57
CA LEU A 26 0.23 -9.25 -3.66
C LEU A 26 0.23 -10.21 -4.85
N ARG A 27 1.32 -10.94 -5.10
CA ARG A 27 1.38 -11.99 -6.13
C ARG A 27 0.39 -13.11 -5.86
N ALA A 28 0.14 -13.42 -4.58
CA ALA A 28 -0.88 -14.39 -4.18
C ALA A 28 -2.30 -14.02 -4.67
N GLU A 29 -2.56 -12.73 -4.92
CA GLU A 29 -3.85 -12.22 -5.41
C GLU A 29 -3.85 -11.96 -6.93
N GLY A 30 -2.79 -12.40 -7.63
CA GLY A 30 -2.60 -12.11 -9.05
C GLY A 30 -2.19 -10.66 -9.34
N GLY A 31 -1.69 -9.95 -8.33
CA GLY A 31 -1.15 -8.60 -8.48
C GLY A 31 0.33 -8.61 -8.89
N TRP A 32 0.76 -7.53 -9.55
CA TRP A 32 2.16 -7.26 -9.84
C TRP A 32 2.63 -6.01 -9.13
N VAL A 33 3.83 -6.04 -8.56
CA VAL A 33 4.38 -4.93 -7.77
C VAL A 33 5.58 -4.34 -8.48
N TYR A 34 5.47 -3.07 -8.86
CA TYR A 34 6.60 -2.23 -9.22
C TYR A 34 7.24 -1.69 -7.95
N HIS A 35 8.56 -1.65 -7.91
CA HIS A 35 9.31 -1.19 -6.73
C HIS A 35 10.15 0.03 -7.08
N ALA A 36 10.02 1.07 -6.26
CA ALA A 36 10.85 2.26 -6.32
C ALA A 36 11.63 2.46 -5.01
N ASP A 37 12.95 2.57 -5.14
CA ASP A 37 13.91 2.79 -4.06
C ASP A 37 14.47 4.24 -4.01
N ALA A 38 13.93 5.13 -4.84
CA ALA A 38 14.23 6.55 -4.83
C ALA A 38 13.03 7.41 -5.31
N LEU A 39 13.07 8.71 -5.00
CA LEU A 39 12.03 9.69 -5.33
C LEU A 39 11.71 9.73 -6.84
N MET A 40 12.71 9.98 -7.68
CA MET A 40 12.49 10.14 -9.12
C MET A 40 11.96 8.85 -9.80
N PRO A 41 12.51 7.65 -9.50
CA PRO A 41 11.90 6.40 -9.94
C PRO A 41 10.45 6.24 -9.49
N ALA A 42 10.10 6.58 -8.24
CA ALA A 42 8.72 6.45 -7.76
C ALA A 42 7.74 7.29 -8.58
N LEU A 43 8.08 8.56 -8.82
CA LEU A 43 7.24 9.47 -9.61
C LEU A 43 7.16 9.02 -11.08
N GLY A 44 8.29 8.63 -11.67
CA GLY A 44 8.33 8.14 -13.04
C GLY A 44 7.52 6.86 -13.24
N MET A 45 7.62 5.91 -12.31
CA MET A 45 6.85 4.66 -12.35
C MET A 45 5.35 4.90 -12.18
N TYR A 46 4.95 5.82 -11.30
CA TYR A 46 3.53 6.17 -11.13
C TYR A 46 2.91 6.65 -12.45
N ILE A 47 3.58 7.57 -13.15
CA ILE A 47 3.09 8.12 -14.42
C ILE A 47 3.14 7.06 -15.54
N THR A 48 4.22 6.26 -15.59
CA THR A 48 4.44 5.30 -16.69
C THR A 48 3.51 4.10 -16.60
N TYR A 49 3.32 3.56 -15.40
CA TYR A 49 2.57 2.32 -15.20
C TYR A 49 1.14 2.54 -14.70
N MET A 50 0.81 3.76 -14.25
CA MET A 50 -0.52 4.12 -13.70
C MET A 50 -1.07 3.04 -12.74
N PRO A 51 -0.34 2.74 -11.65
CA PRO A 51 -0.71 1.65 -10.75
C PRO A 51 -2.08 1.90 -10.12
N GLN A 52 -2.88 0.85 -9.97
CA GLN A 52 -4.17 0.93 -9.28
C GLN A 52 -4.01 1.15 -7.77
N ILE A 53 -2.86 0.80 -7.18
CA ILE A 53 -2.61 0.96 -5.74
C ILE A 53 -1.19 1.48 -5.54
N VAL A 54 -1.03 2.49 -4.69
CA VAL A 54 0.28 2.94 -4.23
C VAL A 54 0.48 2.52 -2.78
N ILE A 55 1.64 1.96 -2.46
CA ILE A 55 2.02 1.54 -1.10
C ILE A 55 3.32 2.26 -0.75
N ILE A 56 3.32 3.03 0.34
CA ILE A 56 4.47 3.84 0.77
C ILE A 56 4.91 3.38 2.15
N ASP A 57 6.15 2.91 2.25
CA ASP A 57 6.85 2.78 3.53
C ASP A 57 7.26 4.16 4.02
N THR A 58 6.59 4.63 5.08
CA THR A 58 6.82 5.97 5.62
C THR A 58 8.16 6.14 6.32
N CYS A 59 8.93 5.07 6.50
CA CYS A 59 10.32 5.15 6.95
C CYS A 59 11.32 5.38 5.81
N ALA A 60 10.88 5.32 4.53
CA ALA A 60 11.77 5.64 3.41
C ALA A 60 12.13 7.15 3.45
N PRO A 61 13.39 7.53 3.20
CA PRO A 61 13.85 8.91 3.40
C PRO A 61 13.17 9.94 2.49
N TYR A 62 12.53 9.50 1.42
CA TYR A 62 11.81 10.31 0.44
C TYR A 62 10.29 10.05 0.47
N ALA A 63 9.77 9.35 1.49
CA ALA A 63 8.36 8.97 1.57
C ALA A 63 7.42 10.17 1.63
N GLU A 64 7.79 11.21 2.38
CA GLU A 64 6.97 12.40 2.53
C GLU A 64 6.86 13.18 1.21
N ASP A 65 7.98 13.41 0.52
CA ASP A 65 8.00 14.10 -0.77
C ASP A 65 7.20 13.32 -1.83
N VAL A 66 7.36 12.00 -1.88
CA VAL A 66 6.57 11.14 -2.78
C VAL A 66 5.09 11.25 -2.44
N TYR A 67 4.71 11.15 -1.17
CA TYR A 67 3.32 11.27 -0.75
C TYR A 67 2.72 12.61 -1.14
N GLN A 68 3.40 13.73 -0.82
CA GLN A 68 2.91 15.07 -1.13
C GLN A 68 2.72 15.25 -2.64
N HIS A 69 3.68 14.80 -3.45
CA HIS A 69 3.55 14.87 -4.91
C HIS A 69 2.41 14.01 -5.44
N LEU A 70 2.31 12.76 -5.01
CA LEU A 70 1.24 11.85 -5.43
C LEU A 70 -0.15 12.38 -5.02
N ARG A 71 -0.27 13.02 -3.85
CA ARG A 71 -1.52 13.68 -3.46
C ARG A 71 -1.84 14.91 -4.30
N SER A 72 -0.84 15.64 -4.78
CA SER A 72 -1.06 16.81 -5.66
C SER A 72 -1.65 16.43 -7.02
N VAL A 73 -1.46 15.19 -7.45
CA VAL A 73 -2.06 14.62 -8.68
C VAL A 73 -3.25 13.70 -8.38
N ASP A 74 -3.79 13.77 -7.16
CA ASP A 74 -4.89 12.96 -6.65
C ASP A 74 -4.73 11.43 -6.81
N ALA A 75 -3.51 10.93 -6.62
CA ALA A 75 -3.27 9.48 -6.62
C ALA A 75 -4.09 8.80 -5.52
N HIS A 76 -4.86 7.78 -5.88
CA HIS A 76 -5.66 6.98 -4.96
C HIS A 76 -5.93 5.57 -5.51
N PRO A 77 -6.10 4.55 -4.65
CA PRO A 77 -5.78 4.52 -3.22
C PRO A 77 -4.27 4.55 -2.91
N ILE A 78 -3.91 5.20 -1.79
CA ILE A 78 -2.56 5.18 -1.20
C ILE A 78 -2.61 4.45 0.15
N ILE A 79 -1.74 3.47 0.35
CA ILE A 79 -1.55 2.75 1.61
C ILE A 79 -0.23 3.20 2.23
N LEU A 80 -0.26 3.74 3.43
CA LEU A 80 0.90 4.15 4.21
C LEU A 80 1.24 3.05 5.21
N LEU A 81 2.43 2.44 5.07
CA LEU A 81 3.00 1.54 6.05
C LEU A 81 3.73 2.38 7.10
N THR A 82 3.20 2.42 8.32
CA THR A 82 3.61 3.39 9.36
C THR A 82 4.22 2.77 10.60
N THR A 83 5.08 3.52 11.26
CA THR A 83 5.56 3.28 12.64
C THR A 83 5.24 4.50 13.51
N PRO A 84 5.34 4.43 14.84
CA PRO A 84 5.07 5.59 15.70
C PRO A 84 5.90 6.83 15.35
N ASP A 85 7.16 6.64 14.96
CA ASP A 85 8.12 7.72 14.71
C ASP A 85 8.24 8.15 13.24
N SER A 86 7.44 7.56 12.34
CA SER A 86 7.49 7.89 10.91
C SER A 86 6.64 9.11 10.56
N PHE A 87 6.84 9.65 9.35
CA PHE A 87 5.99 10.73 8.84
C PHE A 87 4.52 10.28 8.79
N ARG A 88 3.62 11.13 9.30
CA ARG A 88 2.18 10.83 9.41
C ARG A 88 1.36 12.03 8.92
N PRO A 89 0.88 12.00 7.67
CA PRO A 89 0.04 13.07 7.17
C PRO A 89 -1.35 13.02 7.82
N THR A 90 -2.09 14.11 7.69
CA THR A 90 -3.49 14.19 8.17
C THR A 90 -4.34 13.14 7.49
N ARG A 91 -5.30 12.55 8.22
CA ARG A 91 -6.22 11.56 7.66
C ARG A 91 -7.13 12.20 6.62
N VAL A 92 -7.09 11.67 5.39
CA VAL A 92 -7.88 12.14 4.25
C VAL A 92 -8.44 10.94 3.47
N PRO A 93 -9.58 11.08 2.77
CA PRO A 93 -10.13 10.02 1.93
C PRO A 93 -9.13 9.54 0.87
N GLY A 94 -9.20 8.25 0.53
CA GLY A 94 -8.30 7.63 -0.46
C GLY A 94 -6.88 7.35 0.04
N VAL A 95 -6.55 7.74 1.28
CA VAL A 95 -5.33 7.37 1.98
C VAL A 95 -5.68 6.41 3.12
N TYR A 96 -4.89 5.37 3.28
CA TYR A 96 -5.08 4.31 4.25
C TYR A 96 -3.80 4.09 5.04
N TRP A 97 -3.91 3.58 6.26
CA TRP A 97 -2.78 3.35 7.15
C TRP A 97 -2.76 1.89 7.57
N LEU A 98 -1.59 1.28 7.48
CA LEU A 98 -1.30 -0.05 8.00
C LEU A 98 -0.02 0.03 8.85
N ASP A 99 0.08 -0.78 9.89
CA ASP A 99 1.33 -0.91 10.62
C ASP A 99 2.40 -1.46 9.68
N ARG A 100 3.60 -0.88 9.68
CA ARG A 100 4.74 -1.38 8.90
C ARG A 100 5.11 -2.82 9.27
N LYS A 101 4.88 -3.21 10.53
CA LYS A 101 5.06 -4.57 11.05
C LYS A 101 3.91 -5.51 10.72
N ALA A 102 2.83 -5.02 10.11
CA ALA A 102 1.72 -5.88 9.69
C ALA A 102 2.23 -7.06 8.85
N SER A 103 1.60 -8.21 9.02
CA SER A 103 2.02 -9.41 8.30
C SER A 103 1.69 -9.29 6.81
N ALA A 104 2.30 -10.14 5.98
CA ALA A 104 1.93 -10.25 4.57
C ALA A 104 0.44 -10.62 4.39
N ALA A 105 -0.13 -11.38 5.34
CA ALA A 105 -1.54 -11.75 5.34
C ALA A 105 -2.45 -10.53 5.60
N ASP A 106 -2.07 -9.64 6.51
CA ASP A 106 -2.83 -8.42 6.80
C ASP A 106 -2.82 -7.47 5.60
N LEU A 107 -1.63 -7.26 4.99
CA LEU A 107 -1.50 -6.44 3.79
C LEU A 107 -2.34 -7.01 2.63
N ARG A 108 -2.30 -8.33 2.45
CA ARG A 108 -3.11 -9.03 1.45
C ARG A 108 -4.60 -8.82 1.69
N ALA A 109 -5.08 -9.09 2.90
CA ALA A 109 -6.48 -8.91 3.26
C ALA A 109 -6.94 -7.47 3.01
N PHE A 110 -6.09 -6.50 3.34
CA PHE A 110 -6.35 -5.09 3.13
C PHE A 110 -6.46 -4.73 1.64
N VAL A 111 -5.53 -5.21 0.81
CA VAL A 111 -5.57 -4.97 -0.64
C VAL A 111 -6.75 -5.68 -1.31
N CYS A 112 -7.12 -6.88 -0.85
CA CYS A 112 -8.34 -7.56 -1.32
C CYS A 112 -9.59 -6.74 -1.02
N HIS A 113 -9.69 -6.18 0.19
CA HIS A 113 -10.81 -5.31 0.57
C HIS A 113 -10.90 -4.08 -0.34
N LEU A 114 -9.77 -3.44 -0.66
CA LEU A 114 -9.75 -2.29 -1.57
C LEU A 114 -10.09 -2.65 -3.02
N SER A 115 -9.62 -3.80 -3.50
CA SER A 115 -9.81 -4.25 -4.88
C SER A 115 -11.25 -4.72 -5.18
N LEU A 116 -12.00 -5.14 -4.16
CA LEU A 116 -13.34 -5.73 -4.30
C LEU A 116 -14.49 -4.72 -4.24
N GLY A 117 -14.23 -3.42 -4.05
CA GLY A 117 -15.21 -2.40 -3.67
C GLY A 117 -16.66 -2.69 -4.08
N HIS A 118 -17.45 -3.29 -3.17
CA HIS A 118 -18.93 -3.34 -3.04
C HIS A 118 -19.35 -4.39 -1.96
N SER A 119 -19.06 -4.15 -0.68
CA SER A 119 -19.91 -4.52 0.50
C SER A 119 -19.10 -4.34 1.80
N PRO A 120 -19.68 -3.71 2.85
CA PRO A 120 -19.02 -3.56 4.13
C PRO A 120 -19.06 -4.90 4.86
N CYS A 121 -18.01 -5.72 4.70
CA CYS A 121 -17.64 -6.61 5.78
C CYS A 121 -17.05 -5.69 6.85
N THR A 122 -17.90 -5.35 7.83
CA THR A 122 -17.62 -4.60 9.05
C THR A 122 -16.13 -4.57 9.41
N PRO A 123 -15.49 -3.40 9.53
CA PRO A 123 -14.25 -3.30 10.25
C PRO A 123 -14.59 -3.57 11.70
N SER A 124 -14.37 -4.80 12.15
CA SER A 124 -14.28 -5.05 13.58
C SER A 124 -13.17 -4.14 14.09
N GLU A 125 -13.54 -3.09 14.81
CA GLU A 125 -13.18 -2.76 16.21
C GLU A 125 -11.89 -3.33 16.84
N TYR A 126 -11.00 -3.98 16.09
CA TYR A 126 -9.71 -4.46 16.53
C TYR A 126 -8.64 -3.51 16.02
N LEU A 127 -8.43 -2.42 16.75
CA LEU A 127 -7.10 -1.85 17.01
C LEU A 127 -7.13 -0.79 18.12
N ASP A 128 -8.30 -0.33 18.58
CA ASP A 128 -8.39 0.61 19.71
C ASP A 128 -8.65 -0.06 21.08
N GLU A 129 -9.21 -1.28 21.17
CA GLU A 129 -9.47 -1.92 22.47
C GLU A 129 -8.27 -2.66 23.08
N ALA A 130 -7.29 -3.10 22.28
CA ALA A 130 -6.13 -3.85 22.79
C ALA A 130 -5.09 -2.98 23.54
N LEU A 131 -5.23 -1.65 23.49
CA LEU A 131 -4.35 -0.71 24.21
C LEU A 131 -5.02 -0.04 25.41
N VAL A 132 -6.32 -0.24 25.63
CA VAL A 132 -7.05 0.35 26.78
C VAL A 132 -7.18 -0.63 27.95
N SER A 133 -7.02 -1.94 27.75
CA SER A 133 -7.08 -2.94 28.85
C SER A 133 -5.71 -3.27 29.48
N ALA A 134 -4.67 -2.47 29.24
CA ALA A 134 -3.33 -2.65 29.81
C ALA A 134 -2.98 -1.58 30.87
N ASN A 135 -4.00 -0.95 31.47
CA ASN A 135 -3.88 -0.16 32.71
C ASN A 135 -4.64 -0.83 33.84
#